data_AF-A0A2Z2P381-F1
#
_entry.id   AF-A0A2Z2P381-F1
#
_cell.length_a   1.000
_cell.length_b   1.000
_cell.length_c   1.000
_cell.angle_alpha   90.00
_cell.angle_beta   90.00
_cell.angle_gamma   90.00
#
_symmetry.space_group_name_H-M   'P 1'
#
loop_
_entity.id
_entity.type
_entity.pdbx_description
1 polymer ?
#
loop_
_entity_poly.entity_id
_entity_poly.type
_entity_poly.pdbx_seq_one_letter_code
_entity_poly.pdbx_strand_id
1 'polypeptide(L)'
;MNDDDKKSTLEPGDENLSSDLNGETAIIAWSELVRHFARGVVIHVSVELDLVETAECLTRDDVEMLKKWLDSGVLRRASDDDARDWTAREPEFWCVVTAPWVLVQEKSMQSDSLDATPPVLH
;
A
#
# COMPACT_ATOMS: atom_id res chain seq x y z
N MET A 1 10.20 -35.92 -31.02
CA MET A 1 10.91 -34.66 -30.75
C MET A 1 9.88 -33.68 -30.27
N ASN A 2 9.53 -33.79 -28.98
CA ASN A 2 8.79 -32.76 -28.28
C ASN A 2 9.85 -32.04 -27.46
N ASP A 3 10.54 -31.12 -28.13
CA ASP A 3 11.49 -30.18 -27.55
C ASP A 3 10.66 -28.97 -27.09
N ASP A 4 10.43 -28.84 -25.79
CA ASP A 4 11.23 -28.05 -24.86
C ASP A 4 10.86 -26.55 -24.88
N ASP A 5 10.11 -26.17 -23.85
CA ASP A 5 10.43 -25.05 -22.96
C ASP A 5 10.86 -23.71 -23.58
N LYS A 6 9.89 -22.78 -23.68
CA LYS A 6 10.23 -21.35 -23.65
C LYS A 6 9.17 -20.53 -22.91
N LYS A 7 9.24 -20.65 -21.59
CA LYS A 7 9.38 -19.52 -20.64
C LYS A 7 8.52 -18.27 -20.90
N SER A 8 7.47 -18.16 -20.10
CA SER A 8 6.94 -16.92 -19.47
C SER A 8 7.11 -15.62 -20.26
N THR A 9 6.13 -15.31 -21.11
CA THR A 9 5.81 -13.92 -21.45
C THR A 9 4.88 -13.40 -20.37
N LEU A 10 5.45 -12.66 -19.43
CA LEU A 10 4.71 -11.74 -18.56
C LEU A 10 4.39 -10.52 -19.42
N GLU A 11 3.11 -10.29 -19.71
CA GLU A 11 2.64 -8.98 -20.11
C GLU A 11 1.82 -8.41 -18.94
N PRO A 12 2.40 -7.56 -18.06
CA PRO A 12 1.58 -6.68 -17.27
C PRO A 12 1.12 -5.54 -18.20
N GLY A 13 -0.19 -5.47 -18.42
CA GLY A 13 -0.84 -4.42 -19.19
C GLY A 13 -0.69 -3.07 -18.49
N ASP A 14 0.25 -2.27 -18.99
CA ASP A 14 0.31 -0.83 -18.82
C ASP A 14 -0.88 -0.17 -19.54
N GLU A 15 -2.05 -0.02 -18.92
CA GLU A 15 -3.07 0.94 -19.39
C GLU A 15 -4.28 1.12 -18.46
N ASN A 16 -4.10 1.75 -17.30
CA ASN A 16 -5.05 2.81 -16.91
C ASN A 16 -4.50 3.75 -15.84
N LEU A 17 -3.79 4.76 -16.32
CA LEU A 17 -3.38 5.95 -15.59
C LEU A 17 -4.58 6.88 -15.29
N SER A 18 -5.68 6.36 -14.74
CA SER A 18 -6.83 7.15 -14.31
C SER A 18 -6.54 7.72 -12.93
N SER A 19 -5.85 8.86 -12.85
CA SER A 19 -6.42 10.20 -13.00
C SER A 19 -7.43 10.49 -11.89
N ASP A 20 -7.07 11.48 -11.08
CA ASP A 20 -7.74 11.98 -9.87
C ASP A 20 -7.52 11.12 -8.63
N LEU A 21 -6.56 11.53 -7.79
CA LEU A 21 -6.89 11.86 -6.40
C LEU A 21 -5.79 12.75 -5.77
N ASN A 22 -6.09 14.04 -5.71
CA ASN A 22 -5.69 15.03 -4.71
C ASN A 22 -4.30 14.88 -4.00
N GLY A 23 -3.31 15.57 -4.56
CA GLY A 23 -2.47 16.55 -3.85
C GLY A 23 -1.37 16.07 -2.90
N GLU A 24 -1.59 15.03 -2.09
CA GLU A 24 -0.65 14.65 -1.00
C GLU A 24 -0.49 13.13 -0.84
N THR A 25 -1.39 12.34 -1.41
CA THR A 25 -1.34 10.87 -1.41
C THR A 25 -1.44 10.38 -2.87
N ALA A 26 -0.56 9.49 -3.30
CA ALA A 26 -0.57 8.93 -4.65
C ALA A 26 -0.88 7.43 -4.58
N ILE A 27 -1.58 6.89 -5.57
CA ILE A 27 -1.75 5.44 -5.67
C ILE A 27 -0.53 4.89 -6.41
N ILE A 28 0.13 3.89 -5.81
CA ILE A 28 1.30 3.22 -6.36
C ILE A 28 1.05 1.71 -6.45
N ALA A 29 1.41 1.13 -7.59
CA ALA A 29 1.40 -0.31 -7.76
C ALA A 29 2.57 -0.95 -6.97
N TRP A 30 2.38 -2.20 -6.53
CA TRP A 30 3.44 -2.96 -5.86
C TRP A 30 4.76 -2.94 -6.65
N SER A 31 4.73 -3.10 -7.97
CA SER A 31 5.93 -3.11 -8.84
C SER A 31 6.83 -1.87 -8.68
N GLU A 32 6.23 -0.69 -8.54
CA GLU A 32 6.98 0.55 -8.29
C GLU A 32 7.41 0.64 -6.81
N LEU A 33 6.57 0.14 -5.89
CA LEU A 33 6.87 0.11 -4.46
C LEU A 33 8.08 -0.79 -4.13
N VAL A 34 8.29 -1.88 -4.87
CA VAL A 34 9.43 -2.81 -4.70
C VAL A 34 10.77 -2.06 -4.72
N ARG A 35 10.93 -1.04 -5.57
CA ARG A 35 12.14 -0.20 -5.62
C ARG A 35 12.37 0.53 -4.30
N HIS A 36 11.32 1.08 -3.71
CA HIS A 36 11.40 1.80 -2.44
C HIS A 36 11.65 0.81 -1.30
N PHE A 37 11.00 -0.36 -1.35
CA PHE A 37 11.19 -1.44 -0.38
C PHE A 37 12.64 -1.92 -0.38
N ALA A 38 13.26 -2.09 -1.55
CA ALA A 38 14.66 -2.48 -1.69
C ALA A 38 15.64 -1.47 -1.05
N ARG A 39 15.23 -0.20 -0.91
CA ARG A 39 16.00 0.83 -0.19
C ARG A 39 15.78 0.80 1.32
N GLY A 40 14.83 0.01 1.81
CA GLY A 40 14.48 -0.10 3.23
C GLY A 40 13.73 1.12 3.78
N VAL A 41 13.13 1.92 2.90
CA VAL A 41 12.45 3.18 3.27
C VAL A 41 10.92 3.07 3.30
N VAL A 42 10.37 1.87 3.09
CA VAL A 42 8.92 1.64 3.06
C VAL A 42 8.39 1.34 4.45
N ILE A 43 7.45 2.17 4.88
CA ILE A 43 6.73 2.05 6.13
C ILE A 43 5.28 1.70 5.82
N HIS A 44 4.84 0.54 6.30
CA HIS A 44 3.45 0.12 6.23
C HIS A 44 2.66 0.76 7.36
N VAL A 45 1.62 1.50 6.99
CA VAL A 45 0.69 2.18 7.86
C VAL A 45 -0.66 1.47 7.76
N SER A 46 -1.22 1.11 8.91
CA SER A 46 -2.53 0.47 8.97
C SER A 46 -3.62 1.43 8.52
N VAL A 47 -4.73 0.90 7.99
CA VAL A 47 -5.90 1.70 7.55
C VAL A 47 -6.57 2.50 8.66
N GLU A 48 -6.30 2.13 9.91
CA GLU A 48 -6.77 2.79 11.12
C GLU A 48 -6.03 4.11 11.42
N LEU A 49 -4.87 4.33 10.78
CA LEU A 49 -4.05 5.52 10.98
C LEU A 49 -4.05 6.37 9.70
N ASP A 50 -4.13 7.69 9.87
CA ASP A 50 -4.13 8.60 8.73
C ASP A 50 -2.70 8.79 8.16
N LEU A 51 -2.58 8.69 6.83
CA LEU A 51 -1.30 8.86 6.15
C LEU A 51 -0.72 10.26 6.34
N VAL A 52 -1.56 11.30 6.39
CA VAL A 52 -1.14 12.70 6.59
C VAL A 52 -0.68 12.89 8.03
N GLU A 53 -1.43 12.40 9.03
CA GLU A 53 -1.00 12.47 10.43
C GLU A 53 0.35 11.77 10.67
N THR A 54 0.53 10.62 10.03
CA THR A 54 1.79 9.86 10.10
C THR A 54 2.93 10.61 9.43
N ALA A 55 2.66 11.21 8.27
CA ALA A 55 3.61 12.02 7.53
C ALA A 55 4.06 13.26 8.31
N GLU A 56 3.12 13.93 8.99
CA GLU A 56 3.41 15.06 9.87
C GLU A 56 4.29 14.62 11.04
N CYS A 57 3.94 13.53 11.74
CA CYS A 57 4.75 13.03 12.86
C CYS A 57 6.17 12.63 12.43
N LEU A 58 6.33 12.03 11.25
CA LEU A 58 7.65 11.75 10.67
C LEU A 58 8.44 13.02 10.37
N THR A 59 7.78 14.04 9.81
CA THR A 59 8.41 15.33 9.48
C THR A 59 8.82 16.08 10.74
N ARG A 60 8.07 15.93 11.82
CA ARG A 60 8.34 16.53 13.13
C ARG A 60 9.35 15.73 13.96
N ASP A 61 9.78 14.56 13.48
CA ASP A 61 10.65 13.61 14.19
C ASP A 61 10.09 13.22 15.57
N ASP A 62 8.77 13.03 15.66
CA ASP A 62 8.05 12.68 16.90
C ASP A 62 8.28 11.20 17.26
N VAL A 63 9.49 10.88 17.75
CA VAL A 63 9.93 9.52 18.10
C VAL A 63 9.06 8.86 19.17
N GLU A 64 8.43 9.63 20.06
CA GLU A 64 7.52 9.11 21.08
C GLU A 64 6.23 8.57 20.47
N MET A 65 5.67 9.29 19.49
CA MET A 65 4.46 8.89 18.79
C MET A 65 4.74 7.71 17.85
N LEU A 66 5.87 7.76 17.12
CA LEU A 66 6.32 6.65 16.28
C LEU A 66 6.51 5.36 17.06
N LYS A 67 7.08 5.43 18.28
CA LYS A 67 7.21 4.26 19.15
C LYS A 67 5.86 3.71 19.59
N LYS A 68 4.90 4.57 19.95
CA LYS A 68 3.53 4.12 20.30
C LYS A 68 2.88 3.40 19.13
N TRP A 69 3.01 3.91 17.92
CA TRP A 69 2.43 3.27 16.74
C TRP A 69 3.10 1.95 16.38
N LEU A 70 4.42 1.87 16.56
CA LEU A 70 5.17 0.61 16.43
C LEU A 70 4.74 -0.43 17.48
N ASP A 71 4.53 0.01 18.72
CA ASP A 71 4.08 -0.85 19.83
C ASP A 71 2.63 -1.32 19.65
N SER A 72 1.74 -0.42 19.21
CA SER A 72 0.36 -0.75 18.85
C SER A 72 0.25 -1.60 17.57
N GLY A 73 1.32 -1.73 16.78
CA GLY A 73 1.32 -2.46 15.52
C GLY A 73 0.65 -1.73 14.34
N VAL A 74 0.13 -0.51 14.56
CA VAL A 74 -0.53 0.29 13.52
C VAL A 74 0.47 0.90 12.53
N LEU A 75 1.72 1.08 12.93
CA LEU A 75 2.84 1.47 12.07
C LEU A 75 3.91 0.40 12.14
N ARG A 76 4.33 -0.13 10.99
CA ARG A 76 5.37 -1.16 10.93
C ARG A 76 6.21 -1.01 9.68
N ARG A 77 7.46 -1.44 9.74
CA ARG A 77 8.27 -1.57 8.52
C ARG A 77 7.75 -2.76 7.74
N ALA A 78 7.61 -2.59 6.43
CA ALA A 78 7.35 -3.72 5.55
C ALA A 78 8.44 -4.78 5.76
N SER A 79 8.04 -6.03 5.93
CA SER A 79 8.95 -7.16 6.06
C SER A 79 9.09 -7.89 4.72
N ASP A 80 10.07 -8.80 4.62
CA ASP A 80 10.24 -9.63 3.42
C ASP A 80 9.08 -10.59 3.20
N ASP A 81 8.37 -10.96 4.26
CA ASP A 81 7.14 -11.75 4.18
C ASP A 81 5.98 -10.94 3.56
N ASP A 82 5.76 -9.71 4.04
CA ASP A 82 4.76 -8.81 3.47
C ASP A 82 5.07 -8.54 1.98
N ALA A 83 6.34 -8.30 1.64
CA ALA A 83 6.77 -8.09 0.26
C ALA A 83 6.49 -9.29 -0.65
N ARG A 84 6.68 -10.53 -0.17
CA ARG A 84 6.36 -11.75 -0.94
C ARG A 84 4.86 -11.86 -1.20
N ASP A 85 4.07 -11.60 -0.18
CA ASP A 85 2.62 -11.64 -0.25
C ASP A 85 2.07 -10.57 -1.21
N TRP A 86 2.57 -9.35 -1.11
CA TRP A 86 2.23 -8.25 -2.03
C TRP A 86 2.71 -8.50 -3.45
N THR A 87 3.82 -9.21 -3.64
CA THR A 87 4.27 -9.65 -4.97
C THR A 87 3.32 -10.68 -5.59
N ALA A 88 2.68 -11.52 -4.77
CA ALA A 88 1.74 -12.51 -5.26
C ALA A 88 0.35 -11.93 -5.55
N ARG A 89 -0.08 -10.93 -4.77
CA ARG A 89 -1.41 -10.30 -4.90
C ARG A 89 -1.42 -9.05 -5.77
N GLU A 90 -0.26 -8.42 -5.97
CA GLU A 90 -0.08 -7.14 -6.66
C GLU A 90 -1.15 -6.07 -6.31
N PRO A 91 -1.44 -5.82 -5.02
CA PRO A 91 -2.50 -4.89 -4.66
C PRO A 91 -2.07 -3.44 -4.92
N GLU A 92 -3.07 -2.56 -5.04
CA GLU A 92 -2.86 -1.12 -5.12
C GLU A 92 -2.68 -0.53 -3.71
N PHE A 93 -1.64 0.28 -3.53
CA PHE A 93 -1.36 0.96 -2.27
C PHE A 93 -1.53 2.46 -2.41
N TRP A 94 -2.02 3.10 -1.35
CA TRP A 94 -1.85 4.53 -1.18
C TRP A 94 -0.45 4.79 -0.65
N CYS A 95 0.26 5.74 -1.23
CA CYS A 95 1.58 6.13 -0.78
C CYS A 95 1.72 7.63 -0.55
N VAL A 96 2.53 7.97 0.46
CA VAL A 96 2.97 9.34 0.76
C VAL A 96 4.48 9.33 0.90
N VAL A 97 5.14 10.21 0.14
CA VAL A 97 6.60 10.34 0.19
C VAL A 97 6.96 11.44 1.18
N THR A 98 7.54 11.05 2.31
CA THR A 98 8.08 11.96 3.32
C THR A 98 9.58 11.79 3.39
N ALA A 99 10.34 12.53 2.56
CA ALA A 99 11.77 12.31 2.39
C ALA A 99 12.50 12.19 3.75
N PRO A 100 13.23 11.08 4.01
CA PRO A 100 13.61 10.01 3.06
C PRO A 100 12.66 8.79 2.98
N TRP A 101 11.55 8.76 3.73
CA TRP A 101 10.62 7.64 3.89
C TRP A 101 9.48 7.62 2.86
N VAL A 102 8.92 6.44 2.65
CA VAL A 102 7.70 6.22 1.86
C VAL A 102 6.71 5.49 2.73
N LEU A 103 5.63 6.17 3.09
CA LEU A 103 4.50 5.61 3.81
C LEU A 103 3.60 4.93 2.80
N VAL A 104 3.15 3.72 3.12
CA VAL A 104 2.18 2.98 2.31
C VAL A 104 1.06 2.44 3.15
N GLN A 105 -0.12 2.42 2.58
CA GLN A 105 -1.33 1.89 3.21
C GLN A 105 -2.07 1.05 2.18
N GLU A 106 -2.42 -0.17 2.57
CA GLU A 106 -3.27 -1.02 1.74
C GLU A 106 -4.60 -0.29 1.51
N LYS A 107 -4.98 -0.13 0.24
CA LYS A 107 -6.34 0.24 -0.12
C LYS A 107 -7.22 -0.95 0.26
N SER A 108 -7.60 -1.05 1.54
CA SER A 108 -8.52 -2.08 1.99
C SER A 108 -9.75 -1.99 1.10
N MET A 109 -9.91 -2.96 0.22
CA MET A 109 -11.20 -3.32 -0.31
C MET A 109 -11.98 -3.80 0.92
N GLN A 110 -12.56 -2.84 1.66
CA GLN A 110 -13.67 -3.14 2.51
C GLN A 110 -14.66 -3.86 1.61
N SER A 111 -14.87 -5.13 1.95
CA SER A 111 -15.88 -6.00 1.40
C SER A 111 -17.02 -5.21 0.76
N ASP A 112 -17.17 -5.34 -0.55
CA ASP A 112 -18.49 -5.38 -1.19
C ASP A 112 -19.28 -6.51 -0.53
N SER A 113 -19.70 -6.28 0.72
CA SER A 113 -20.66 -7.10 1.44
C SER A 113 -22.03 -6.56 1.06
N LEU A 114 -22.58 -7.18 0.03
CA LEU A 114 -23.91 -6.97 -0.51
C LEU A 114 -24.97 -7.47 0.50
N ASP A 115 -25.30 -6.73 1.57
CA ASP A 115 -26.59 -6.91 2.28
C ASP A 115 -26.96 -5.73 3.20
N ALA A 116 -27.89 -4.89 2.75
CA ALA A 116 -28.92 -4.25 3.58
C ALA A 116 -29.98 -3.61 2.65
N THR A 117 -31.03 -4.39 2.40
CA THR A 117 -32.29 -3.98 1.74
C THR A 117 -32.75 -2.57 2.17
N PRO A 118 -33.06 -1.63 1.24
CA PRO A 118 -33.68 -0.37 1.62
C PRO A 118 -35.09 -0.64 2.19
N PRO A 119 -35.50 -0.03 3.32
CA PRO A 119 -36.85 -0.20 3.83
C PRO A 119 -37.84 0.39 2.82
N VAL A 120 -38.61 -0.46 2.15
CA VAL A 120 -39.78 -0.03 1.38
C VAL A 120 -40.86 0.41 2.36
N LEU A 121 -41.10 1.71 2.41
CA LEU A 121 -42.23 2.31 3.12
C LEU A 121 -43.51 1.91 2.37
N HIS A 122 -44.39 1.16 3.04
CA HIS A 122 -45.74 0.80 2.55
C HIS A 122 -46.69 1.98 2.69
#